data_AF-A0A0G0Z132-F1
#
_entry.id   AF-A0A0G0Z132-F1
#
_cell.length_a   1.000
_cell.length_b   1.000
_cell.length_c   1.000
_cell.angle_alpha   90.00
_cell.angle_beta   90.00
_cell.angle_gamma   90.00
#
_symmetry.space_group_name_H-M   'P 1'
#
loop_
_entity.id
_entity.type
_entity.pdbx_description
1 polymer ?
#
loop_
_entity_poly.entity_id
_entity_poly.type
_entity_poly.pdbx_seq_one_letter_code
_entity_poly.pdbx_strand_id
1 'polypeptide(L)'
;MDQNTPVIENVENKIIEGKPKMKKIKLRYILIPLAVILGLFLVTGVYGYFVSRSMMPNINALQETGTKLSTAFQSQDLATAKTEIKTLSQQLADLDTKYQKVRWTFIIPVVGNYTRDGQHALN
;
A
#
# COMPACT_ATOMS: atom_id res chain seq x y z
N MET A 1 -55.44 68.91 23.54
CA MET A 1 -55.75 67.51 23.24
C MET A 1 -54.53 66.94 22.54
N ASP A 2 -53.86 66.01 23.22
CA ASP A 2 -52.63 65.33 22.84
C ASP A 2 -52.76 64.62 21.49
N GLN A 3 -51.76 64.79 20.62
CA GLN A 3 -51.51 63.87 19.50
C GLN A 3 -50.02 63.54 19.44
N ASN A 4 -49.53 62.84 20.48
CA ASN A 4 -48.34 62.00 20.36
C ASN A 4 -48.79 60.58 20.00
N THR A 5 -48.80 60.29 18.69
CA THR A 5 -48.84 58.91 18.21
C THR A 5 -47.40 58.45 18.01
N PRO A 6 -46.90 57.41 18.70
CA PRO A 6 -45.59 56.87 18.39
C PRO A 6 -45.64 56.17 17.02
N VAL A 7 -44.75 56.60 16.13
CA VAL A 7 -44.45 55.95 14.86
C VAL A 7 -43.89 54.56 15.16
N ILE A 8 -44.73 53.54 15.07
CA ILE A 8 -44.30 52.13 15.09
C ILE A 8 -44.01 51.74 13.65
N GLU A 9 -42.90 52.26 13.12
CA GLU A 9 -42.30 51.79 11.89
C GLU A 9 -40.87 51.37 12.28
N ASN A 10 -40.40 50.23 11.77
CA ASN A 10 -39.04 49.67 11.96
C ASN A 10 -38.84 48.51 12.96
N VAL A 11 -39.79 47.58 13.12
CA VAL A 11 -39.48 46.27 13.74
C VAL A 11 -39.45 45.12 12.71
N GLU A 12 -40.06 45.28 11.54
CA GLU A 12 -40.23 44.19 10.57
C GLU A 12 -39.17 44.16 9.45
N ASN A 13 -37.92 44.51 9.74
CA ASN A 13 -36.88 44.54 8.70
C ASN A 13 -35.51 44.02 9.13
N LYS A 14 -35.48 42.99 9.99
CA LYS A 14 -34.20 42.41 10.42
C LYS A 14 -34.15 40.90 10.59
N ILE A 15 -34.93 40.15 9.81
CA ILE A 15 -34.72 38.70 9.68
C ILE A 15 -34.83 38.28 8.21
N ILE A 16 -33.99 38.85 7.34
CA ILE A 16 -33.74 38.25 6.02
C ILE A 16 -32.51 37.36 6.15
N GLU A 17 -32.81 36.06 6.20
CA GLU A 17 -32.00 34.91 5.79
C GLU A 17 -30.52 35.19 5.44
N GLY A 18 -29.65 35.06 6.44
CA GLY A 18 -28.26 34.72 6.17
C GLY A 18 -28.14 33.27 5.73
N LYS A 19 -28.58 32.91 4.51
CA LYS A 19 -28.24 31.59 3.95
C LYS A 19 -26.72 31.47 3.89
N PRO A 20 -26.09 30.45 4.52
CA PRO A 20 -24.65 30.31 4.46
C PRO A 20 -24.24 30.14 2.99
N LYS A 21 -23.55 31.14 2.44
CA LYS A 21 -22.93 31.02 1.11
C LYS A 21 -21.93 29.88 1.20
N MET A 22 -22.31 28.70 0.72
CA MET A 22 -21.37 27.59 0.56
C MET A 22 -20.24 28.08 -0.33
N LYS A 23 -19.05 28.26 0.26
CA LYS A 23 -17.82 28.58 -0.46
C LYS A 23 -17.71 27.55 -1.56
N LYS A 24 -17.81 27.97 -2.82
CA LYS A 24 -17.50 27.13 -3.98
C LYS A 24 -16.00 26.86 -3.93
N ILE A 25 -15.61 25.82 -3.18
CA ILE A 25 -14.23 25.34 -3.16
C ILE A 25 -13.93 24.99 -4.62
N LYS A 26 -12.95 25.68 -5.21
CA LYS A 26 -12.61 25.49 -6.62
C LYS A 26 -12.25 24.00 -6.76
N LEU A 27 -13.08 23.24 -7.49
CA LEU A 27 -12.96 21.78 -7.59
C LEU A 27 -11.53 21.33 -7.96
N ARG A 28 -10.82 22.16 -8.74
CA ARG A 28 -9.40 21.99 -9.09
C ARG A 28 -8.46 21.88 -7.88
N TYR A 29 -8.70 22.62 -6.79
CA TYR A 29 -7.89 22.53 -5.56
C TYR A 29 -8.07 21.21 -4.80
N ILE A 30 -9.16 20.48 -5.04
CA ILE A 30 -9.39 19.14 -4.47
C ILE A 30 -8.96 18.06 -5.48
N LEU A 31 -9.24 18.26 -6.77
CA LEU A 31 -8.95 17.30 -7.83
C LEU A 31 -7.44 17.11 -8.06
N ILE A 32 -6.64 18.18 -7.96
CA ILE A 32 -5.19 18.10 -8.17
C ILE A 32 -4.51 17.22 -7.10
N PRO A 33 -4.67 17.46 -5.79
CA PRO A 33 -4.05 16.58 -4.79
C PRO A 33 -4.61 15.16 -4.85
N LEU A 34 -5.91 14.99 -5.16
CA LEU A 34 -6.50 13.66 -5.33
C LEU A 34 -5.87 12.90 -6.51
N ALA A 35 -5.67 13.56 -7.66
CA ALA A 35 -5.02 12.98 -8.82
C ALA A 35 -3.56 12.62 -8.54
N VAL A 36 -2.84 13.44 -7.76
CA VAL A 36 -1.47 13.15 -7.33
C VAL A 36 -1.42 11.91 -6.44
N ILE A 37 -2.33 11.78 -5.48
CA ILE A 37 -2.42 10.59 -4.60
C ILE A 37 -2.74 9.34 -5.43
N LEU A 38 -3.70 9.43 -6.35
CA LEU A 38 -4.08 8.33 -7.23
C LEU A 38 -2.94 7.92 -8.16
N GLY A 39 -2.20 8.88 -8.70
CA GLY A 39 -1.01 8.65 -9.50
C GLY A 39 0.08 7.92 -8.71
N LEU A 40 0.35 8.35 -7.47
CA LEU A 40 1.29 7.69 -6.57
C LEU A 40 0.88 6.24 -6.26
N PHE A 41 -0.41 6.00 -6.03
CA PHE A 41 -0.92 4.64 -5.82
C PHE A 41 -0.78 3.76 -7.06
N LEU A 42 -1.05 4.30 -8.25
CA LEU A 42 -0.87 3.55 -9.50
C LEU A 42 0.59 3.20 -9.76
N VAL A 43 1.51 4.15 -9.57
CA VAL A 43 2.95 3.91 -9.78
C VAL A 43 3.47 2.86 -8.80
N THR A 44 3.14 2.99 -7.51
CA THR A 44 3.55 2.02 -6.49
C THR A 44 2.90 0.65 -6.68
N GLY A 45 1.62 0.59 -7.06
CA GLY A 45 0.90 -0.64 -7.35
C GLY A 45 1.44 -1.38 -8.57
N VAL A 46 1.69 -0.68 -9.68
CA VAL A 46 2.27 -1.27 -10.90
C VAL A 46 3.69 -1.78 -10.64
N TYR A 47 4.51 -0.99 -9.96
CA TYR A 47 5.87 -1.41 -9.60
C TYR A 47 5.84 -2.64 -8.66
N GLY A 48 5.01 -2.61 -7.63
CA GLY A 48 4.83 -3.73 -6.69
C GLY A 48 4.39 -5.00 -7.42
N TYR A 49 3.38 -4.91 -8.29
CA TYR A 49 2.92 -6.03 -9.10
C TYR A 49 4.02 -6.62 -9.98
N PHE A 50 4.79 -5.77 -10.66
CA PHE A 50 5.89 -6.22 -11.51
C PHE A 50 6.98 -6.94 -10.71
N VAL A 51 7.35 -6.40 -9.54
CA VAL A 51 8.36 -7.05 -8.70
C VAL A 51 7.85 -8.37 -8.15
N SER A 52 6.64 -8.43 -7.60
CA SER A 52 6.06 -9.70 -7.10
C SER A 52 6.01 -10.76 -8.19
N ARG A 53 5.61 -10.38 -9.41
CA ARG A 53 5.59 -11.30 -10.56
C ARG A 53 6.99 -11.76 -10.98
N SER A 54 8.00 -10.89 -10.88
CA SER A 54 9.40 -11.27 -11.14
C SER A 54 9.99 -12.21 -10.08
N MET A 55 9.41 -12.24 -8.88
CA MET A 55 9.84 -13.11 -7.77
C MET A 55 9.29 -14.52 -7.84
N MET A 56 8.07 -14.70 -8.37
CA MET A 56 7.40 -16.01 -8.56
C MET A 56 8.31 -17.13 -9.10
N PRO A 57 9.08 -16.94 -10.19
CA PRO A 57 9.95 -18.01 -10.68
C PRO A 57 11.03 -18.45 -9.67
N ASN A 58 11.56 -17.52 -8.86
CA ASN A 58 12.53 -17.86 -7.82
C ASN A 58 11.86 -18.62 -6.67
N ILE A 59 10.63 -18.27 -6.32
CA ILE A 59 9.84 -18.98 -5.29
C ILE A 59 9.54 -20.40 -5.76
N ASN A 60 9.12 -20.58 -7.01
CA ASN A 60 8.85 -21.90 -7.58
C ASN A 60 10.13 -22.75 -7.63
N ALA A 61 11.26 -22.17 -8.06
CA ALA A 61 12.56 -22.84 -8.07
C ALA A 61 13.01 -23.25 -6.66
N LEU A 62 12.77 -22.39 -5.65
CA LEU A 62 13.06 -22.67 -4.25
C LEU A 62 12.20 -23.83 -3.73
N GLN A 63 10.92 -23.86 -4.06
CA GLN A 63 10.00 -24.93 -3.69
C GLN A 63 10.39 -26.27 -4.34
N GLU A 64 10.78 -26.25 -5.62
CA GLU A 64 11.26 -27.43 -6.34
C GLU A 64 12.55 -27.98 -5.71
N THR A 65 13.52 -27.10 -5.45
CA THR A 65 14.81 -27.43 -4.83
C THR A 65 14.60 -27.98 -3.42
N GLY A 66 13.70 -27.38 -2.63
CA GLY A 66 13.33 -27.88 -1.31
C GLY A 66 12.65 -29.25 -1.35
N THR A 67 11.83 -29.52 -2.37
CA THR A 67 11.21 -30.83 -2.57
C THR A 67 12.25 -31.88 -2.92
N LYS A 68 13.18 -31.57 -3.85
CA LYS A 68 14.31 -32.44 -4.20
C LYS A 68 15.21 -32.72 -3.00
N LEU A 69 15.50 -31.71 -2.19
CA LEU A 69 16.26 -31.87 -0.95
C LEU A 69 15.55 -32.79 0.04
N SER A 70 14.25 -32.62 0.23
CA SER A 70 13.45 -33.50 1.10
C SER A 70 13.48 -34.95 0.61
N THR A 71 13.34 -35.18 -0.70
CA THR A 71 13.46 -36.51 -1.31
C THR A 71 14.85 -37.09 -1.11
N ALA A 72 15.92 -36.30 -1.32
CA ALA A 72 17.30 -36.74 -1.13
C ALA A 72 17.60 -37.12 0.33
N PHE A 73 17.02 -36.40 1.30
CA PHE A 73 17.10 -36.78 2.71
C PHE A 73 16.37 -38.09 3.00
N GLN A 74 15.17 -38.27 2.46
CA GLN A 74 14.40 -39.51 2.63
C GLN A 74 15.09 -40.72 2.02
N SER A 75 15.78 -40.53 0.87
CA SER A 75 16.55 -41.58 0.20
C SER A 75 17.97 -41.73 0.76
N GLN A 76 18.37 -40.95 1.76
CA GLN A 76 19.73 -40.91 2.34
C GLN A 76 20.83 -40.62 1.30
N ASP A 77 20.49 -39.93 0.21
CA ASP A 77 21.46 -39.51 -0.80
C ASP A 77 22.16 -38.22 -0.34
N LEU A 78 23.22 -38.41 0.44
CA LEU A 78 24.00 -37.31 1.03
C LEU A 78 24.70 -36.45 -0.03
N ALA A 79 25.05 -37.02 -1.19
CA ALA A 79 25.71 -36.28 -2.27
C ALA A 79 24.74 -35.32 -2.95
N THR A 80 23.54 -35.81 -3.26
CA THR A 80 22.45 -34.98 -3.80
C THR A 80 21.98 -33.96 -2.76
N ALA A 81 21.77 -34.37 -1.51
CA ALA A 81 21.35 -33.44 -0.45
C ALA A 81 22.32 -32.28 -0.25
N LYS A 82 23.64 -32.53 -0.26
CA LYS A 82 24.66 -31.47 -0.14
C LYS A 82 24.61 -30.48 -1.32
N THR A 83 24.36 -30.99 -2.52
CA THR A 83 24.25 -30.16 -3.73
C THR A 83 22.99 -29.31 -3.67
N GLU A 84 21.85 -29.90 -3.33
CA GLU A 84 20.56 -29.21 -3.22
C GLU A 84 20.55 -28.18 -2.07
N ILE A 85 21.21 -28.44 -0.93
CA ILE A 85 21.37 -27.44 0.15
C ILE A 85 22.14 -26.20 -0.35
N LYS A 86 23.22 -26.41 -1.11
CA LYS A 86 24.00 -25.30 -1.66
C LYS A 86 23.17 -24.49 -2.65
N THR A 87 22.43 -25.17 -3.53
CA THR A 87 21.51 -24.54 -4.49
C THR A 87 20.41 -23.77 -3.77
N LEU A 88 19.81 -24.35 -2.73
CA LEU A 88 18.76 -23.72 -1.93
C LEU A 88 19.28 -22.46 -1.23
N SER A 89 20.48 -22.53 -0.65
CA SER A 89 21.13 -21.37 0.00
C SER A 89 21.39 -20.23 -0.99
N GLN A 90 21.84 -20.55 -2.21
CA GLN A 90 22.05 -19.56 -3.27
C GLN A 90 20.74 -18.90 -3.69
N GLN A 91 19.68 -19.70 -3.91
CA GLN A 91 18.35 -19.21 -4.27
C GLN A 91 17.74 -18.34 -3.17
N LEU A 92 17.98 -18.68 -1.89
CA LEU A 92 17.53 -17.89 -0.74
C LEU A 92 18.22 -16.53 -0.70
N ALA A 93 19.54 -16.48 -0.93
CA ALA A 93 20.31 -15.24 -1.00
C ALA A 93 19.87 -14.33 -2.16
N ASP A 94 19.57 -14.92 -3.32
CA ASP A 94 19.04 -14.19 -4.48
C ASP A 94 17.63 -13.65 -4.20
N LEU A 95 16.80 -14.42 -3.49
CA LEU A 95 15.46 -14.01 -3.08
C LEU A 95 15.52 -12.87 -2.06
N ASP A 96 16.37 -12.97 -1.04
CA ASP A 96 16.58 -11.90 -0.05
C ASP A 96 17.07 -10.61 -0.72
N THR A 97 18.03 -10.70 -1.63
CA THR A 97 18.50 -9.52 -2.39
C THR A 97 17.38 -8.86 -3.18
N LYS A 98 16.49 -9.64 -3.81
CA LYS A 98 15.32 -9.10 -4.51
C LYS A 98 14.30 -8.52 -3.52
N TYR A 99 14.17 -9.12 -2.34
CA TYR A 99 13.25 -8.70 -1.29
C TYR A 99 13.66 -7.36 -0.65
N GLN A 100 14.95 -7.15 -0.41
CA GLN A 100 15.47 -5.86 0.07
C GLN A 100 15.11 -4.70 -0.88
N LYS A 101 15.02 -4.94 -2.19
CA LYS A 101 14.64 -3.92 -3.19
C LYS A 101 13.18 -3.47 -3.09
N VAL A 102 12.30 -4.30 -2.50
CA VAL A 102 10.89 -3.95 -2.24
C VAL A 102 10.61 -3.62 -0.79
N ARG A 103 11.62 -3.68 0.10
CA ARG A 103 11.46 -3.36 1.51
C ARG A 103 10.95 -1.93 1.78
N TRP A 104 11.06 -1.00 0.83
CA TRP A 104 10.45 0.33 0.97
C TRP A 104 8.91 0.30 0.90
N THR A 105 8.29 -0.71 0.29
CA THR A 105 6.81 -0.87 0.27
C THR A 105 6.25 -1.17 1.66
N PHE A 106 7.11 -1.54 2.60
CA PHE A 106 6.77 -1.79 4.00
C PHE A 106 6.27 -0.54 4.74
N ILE A 107 6.62 0.65 4.24
CA ILE A 107 6.20 1.95 4.76
C ILE A 107 4.72 2.23 4.42
N ILE A 108 4.14 1.51 3.46
CA ILE A 108 2.73 1.65 3.08
C ILE A 108 1.90 0.78 4.06
N PRO A 109 1.08 1.35 4.95
CA PRO A 109 0.39 0.60 6.01
C PRO A 109 -0.53 -0.53 5.51
N VAL A 110 -0.95 -0.50 4.24
CA VAL A 110 -1.76 -1.57 3.62
C VAL A 110 -0.90 -2.78 3.20
N VAL A 111 0.36 -2.58 2.80
CA VAL A 111 1.25 -3.65 2.32
C VAL A 111 2.26 -4.08 3.39
N GLY A 112 2.56 -3.18 4.34
CA GLY A 112 3.55 -3.38 5.41
C GLY A 112 3.33 -4.63 6.25
N ASN A 113 2.09 -5.00 6.58
CA ASN A 113 1.82 -6.23 7.32
C ASN A 113 2.21 -7.49 6.54
N TYR A 114 1.92 -7.55 5.23
CA TYR A 114 2.19 -8.74 4.42
C TYR A 114 3.70 -8.92 4.18
N THR A 115 4.42 -7.82 4.00
CA THR A 115 5.89 -7.86 3.93
C THR A 115 6.54 -8.14 5.28
N ARG A 116 5.91 -7.78 6.40
CA ARG A 116 6.45 -8.07 7.73
C ARG A 116 6.47 -9.55 8.08
N ASP A 117 5.41 -10.25 7.68
CA ASP A 117 5.34 -11.69 7.85
C ASP A 117 6.33 -12.41 6.92
N GLY A 118 6.48 -11.96 5.68
CA GLY A 118 7.47 -12.53 4.75
C GLY A 118 8.92 -12.36 5.23
N GLN A 119 9.24 -11.23 5.88
CA GLN A 119 10.57 -10.98 6.42
C GLN A 119 10.87 -11.79 7.69
N HIS A 120 9.84 -12.09 8.51
CA HIS A 120 9.97 -13.00 9.65
C HIS A 120 10.15 -14.47 9.22
N ALA A 121 9.64 -14.86 8.05
CA ALA A 121 9.84 -16.21 7.54
C ALA A 121 11.26 -16.45 6.98
N LEU A 122 12.02 -15.38 6.70
CA LEU A 122 13.35 -15.43 6.09
C LEU A 122 14.52 -15.31 7.09
N ASN A 123 14.26 -14.94 8.35
CA ASN A 123 15.28 -14.68 9.37
C ASN A 123 15.10 -15.60 10.58
#